data_AF-C7XB43-F1
#
_entry.id   AF-C7XB43-F1
#
_cell.length_a   1.000
_cell.length_b   1.000
_cell.length_c   1.000
_cell.angle_alpha   90.00
_cell.angle_beta   90.00
_cell.angle_gamma   90.00
#
_symmetry.space_group_name_H-M   'P 1'
#
loop_
_entity.id
_entity.type
_entity.pdbx_description
1 polymer ?
#
loop_
_entity_poly.entity_id
_entity_poly.type
_entity_poly.pdbx_seq_one_letter_code
_entity_poly.pdbx_strand_id
1 'polypeptide(L)' 'MEKEKNSKITREEALRRLETARKLKREYVAKLEKEMKEEFKKRTGQEATYFEVW' A
#
# COMPACT_ATOMS: atom_id res chain seq x y z
N MET A 1 20.34 30.21 -11.15
CA MET A 1 20.06 28.82 -11.61
C MET A 1 20.88 27.88 -10.78
N GLU A 2 20.32 27.40 -9.67
CA GLU A 2 20.97 26.40 -8.83
C GLU A 2 20.85 25.06 -9.56
N LYS A 3 22.00 24.52 -9.97
CA LYS A 3 22.09 23.24 -10.67
C LYS A 3 21.37 22.17 -9.85
N GLU A 4 20.36 21.53 -10.45
CA GLU A 4 19.74 20.33 -9.93
C GLU A 4 20.84 19.37 -9.47
N LYS A 5 20.92 19.15 -8.15
CA LYS A 5 21.75 18.09 -7.59
C LYS A 5 21.09 16.78 -8.02
N ASN A 6 21.45 16.32 -9.20
CA ASN A 6 21.14 14.98 -9.68
C ASN A 6 22.04 14.00 -8.90
N SER A 7 21.81 13.87 -7.60
CA SER A 7 22.48 12.90 -6.74
C SER A 7 21.97 11.54 -7.14
N LYS A 8 22.80 10.81 -7.90
CA LYS A 8 22.54 9.41 -8.25
C LYS A 8 22.25 8.64 -6.96
N ILE A 9 21.00 8.17 -6.83
CA ILE A 9 20.58 7.36 -5.68
C ILE A 9 21.47 6.13 -5.60
N THR A 10 22.00 5.84 -4.41
CA THR A 10 22.77 4.62 -4.22
C THR A 10 21.82 3.42 -4.32
N ARG A 11 22.35 2.27 -4.74
CA ARG A 11 21.56 1.03 -4.83
C ARG A 11 20.87 0.70 -3.50
N GLU A 12 21.57 0.90 -2.39
CA GLU A 12 21.04 0.66 -1.04
C GLU A 12 19.86 1.57 -0.71
N GLU A 13 19.96 2.86 -1.01
CA GLU A 13 18.90 3.84 -0.76
C GLU A 13 17.68 3.56 -1.67
N ALA A 14 17.89 3.15 -2.93
CA ALA A 14 16.83 2.74 -3.82
C ALA A 14 16.08 1.49 -3.30
N LEU A 15 16.82 0.49 -2.80
CA LEU A 15 16.24 -0.71 -2.22
C LEU A 15 15.45 -0.40 -0.94
N ARG A 16 15.99 0.45 -0.07
CA ARG A 16 15.30 0.89 1.16
C ARG A 16 13.97 1.57 0.84
N ARG A 17 13.96 2.49 -0.14
CA ARG A 17 12.72 3.16 -0.58
C ARG A 17 11.70 2.18 -1.14
N LEU A 18 12.15 1.23 -1.96
CA LEU A 18 11.28 0.19 -2.51
C LEU A 18 10.66 -0.69 -1.41
N GLU A 19 11.44 -1.08 -0.41
CA GLU A 19 10.96 -1.86 0.72
C GLU A 19 9.92 -1.10 1.54
N THR A 20 10.20 0.16 1.87
CA THR A 20 9.25 1.03 2.58
C THR A 20 7.96 1.22 1.78
N ALA A 21 8.04 1.48 0.48
CA ALA A 21 6.87 1.62 -0.38
C ALA A 21 6.05 0.33 -0.44
N ARG A 22 6.71 -0.83 -0.53
CA ARG A 22 6.04 -2.14 -0.48
C ARG A 22 5.35 -2.38 0.85
N LYS A 23 5.97 -2.02 1.97
CA LYS A 23 5.38 -2.13 3.31
C LYS A 23 4.14 -1.25 3.43
N LEU A 24 4.23 0.01 3.01
CA LEU A 24 3.10 0.93 3.01
C LEU A 24 1.94 0.43 2.13
N LYS A 25 2.23 -0.10 0.93
CA LYS A 25 1.18 -0.71 0.07
C LYS A 25 0.47 -1.84 0.81
N ARG A 26 1.22 -2.74 1.45
CA ARG A 26 0.64 -3.88 2.19
C ARG A 26 -0.24 -3.43 3.35
N GLU A 27 0.22 -2.45 4.15
CA GLU A 27 -0.55 -1.90 5.26
C GLU A 27 -1.84 -1.24 4.78
N TYR A 28 -1.77 -0.49 3.68
CA TYR A 28 -2.94 0.16 3.09
C TYR A 28 -3.95 -0.85 2.55
N VAL A 29 -3.48 -1.89 1.82
CA VAL A 29 -4.34 -2.97 1.31
C VAL A 29 -5.02 -3.71 2.46
N ALA A 30 -4.30 -4.05 3.53
CA ALA A 30 -4.88 -4.74 4.68
C ALA A 30 -5.97 -3.89 5.38
N LYS A 31 -5.75 -2.58 5.47
CA LYS A 31 -6.75 -1.64 6.00
C LYS A 31 -8.00 -1.60 5.11
N LEU A 32 -7.82 -1.48 3.79
CA LEU A 32 -8.93 -1.47 2.83
C LEU A 32 -9.73 -2.77 2.87
N GLU A 33 -9.06 -3.93 2.89
CA GLU A 33 -9.74 -5.23 2.98
C GLU A 33 -10.60 -5.34 4.24
N LYS A 34 -10.10 -4.82 5.36
CA LYS A 34 -10.86 -4.79 6.62
C LYS A 34 -12.09 -3.88 6.50
N GLU A 35 -11.91 -2.65 6.03
CA GLU A 35 -13.01 -1.69 5.87
C GLU A 35 -14.08 -2.24 4.90
N MET A 36 -13.68 -2.85 3.79
CA MET A 36 -14.61 -3.48 2.84
C MET A 36 -15.37 -4.65 3.45
N LYS A 37 -14.71 -5.52 4.23
CA LYS A 37 -15.37 -6.62 4.96
C LYS A 37 -16.41 -6.11 5.94
N GLU A 38 -16.07 -5.09 6.71
CA GLU A 38 -16.96 -4.47 7.70
C GLU A 38 -18.16 -3.80 7.04
N GLU A 39 -17.95 -3.01 5.98
CA GLU A 39 -19.00 -2.39 5.18
C GLU A 39 -19.93 -3.43 4.55
N PHE A 40 -19.37 -4.48 3.94
CA PHE A 40 -20.16 -5.55 3.32
C PHE A 40 -21.03 -6.26 4.35
N LYS A 41 -20.46 -6.62 5.51
CA LYS A 41 -21.20 -7.25 6.61
C LYS A 41 -22.30 -6.35 7.15
N LYS A 42 -22.05 -5.05 7.28
CA LYS A 42 -23.06 -4.08 7.71
C LYS A 42 -24.23 -3.98 6.75
N ARG A 43 -23.99 -4.03 5.43
CA ARG A 43 -25.03 -3.88 4.39
C ARG A 43 -25.83 -5.15 4.16
N THR A 44 -25.18 -6.31 4.21
CA THR A 44 -25.78 -7.59 3.80
C THR A 44 -26.09 -8.54 4.96
N GLY A 45 -25.46 -8.32 6.12
CA GLY A 45 -25.48 -9.26 7.24
C GLY A 45 -24.61 -10.51 7.03
N GLN A 46 -23.92 -10.62 5.89
CA GLN A 46 -23.09 -11.77 5.53
C GLN A 46 -21.60 -11.46 5.63
N GLU A 47 -20.78 -12.49 5.81
CA GLU A 47 -19.33 -12.34 5.75
C GLU A 47 -18.83 -12.56 4.32
N ALA A 48 -18.04 -11.62 3.82
CA ALA A 48 -17.41 -11.74 2.52
C ALA A 48 -16.21 -12.69 2.58
N THR A 49 -16.17 -13.64 1.65
CA THR A 49 -15.15 -14.67 1.57
C THR A 49 -13.88 -14.20 0.86
N TYR A 50 -14.00 -13.31 -0.12
CA TYR A 50 -12.89 -12.82 -0.94
C TYR A 50 -13.15 -11.41 -1.47
N PHE A 51 -12.09 -10.60 -1.56
CA PHE A 51 -12.07 -9.33 -2.28
C PHE A 51 -10.85 -9.32 -3.21
N GLU A 52 -11.06 -8.89 -4.44
CA GLU A 52 -9.96 -8.70 -5.39
C GLU A 52 -9.41 -7.28 -5.23
N VAL A 53 -8.13 -7.16 -4.81
CA VAL A 53 -7.44 -5.88 -4.67
C VAL A 53 -6.29 -5.83 -5.68
N TRP A 54 -6.40 -4.91 -6.65
CA TRP A 54 -5.41 -4.68 -7.72
C TRP A 54 -4.30 -3.71 -7.26
#